data_AF-A0A1I2IEW9-F1
#
_entry.id   AF-A0A1I2IEW9-F1
#
_cell.length_a   1.000
_cell.length_b   1.000
_cell.length_c   1.000
_cell.angle_alpha   90.00
_cell.angle_beta   90.00
_cell.angle_gamma   90.00
#
_symmetry.space_group_name_H-M   'P 1'
#
loop_
_entity.id
_entity.type
_entity.pdbx_description
1 polymer ?
#
loop_
_entity_poly.entity_id
_entity_poly.type
_entity_poly.pdbx_seq_one_letter_code
_entity_poly.pdbx_strand_id
1 'polypeptide(L)'
;MLARHRDPRVTPVELWDVVVDGAPLYAAPRDATYGRALARAVEALRDGEAACESATPLPEACRRVDRVVLAGGAAGHVRWDSSRVPAVCAPEPERCAERGGLAVLAGARGLVVDLGQSRLKILAGDGRRWSSPRDLAAIPISTRPVDGAGRAALIAFVAAGLRAAAGAGCERIVMALPCEIAPDGALGTCSYPWGAGEPIVEAFLAAAGLGAVPTLLVNDAELAAIGVAEDGVAPGVTLVLTLGFGVGGALVERAA
;
A
#
# COMPACT_ATOMS: atom_id res chain seq x y z
N MET A 1 -2.64 -8.30 -19.78
CA MET A 1 -3.21 -9.33 -18.88
C MET A 1 -3.02 -8.86 -17.45
N LEU A 2 -4.10 -8.58 -16.72
CA LEU A 2 -4.05 -8.18 -15.32
C LEU A 2 -4.34 -9.39 -14.43
N ALA A 3 -3.60 -9.50 -13.33
CA ALA A 3 -3.89 -10.49 -12.30
C ALA A 3 -3.61 -9.91 -10.91
N ARG A 4 -4.47 -10.20 -9.96
CA ARG A 4 -4.23 -9.90 -8.55
C ARG A 4 -3.13 -10.83 -8.02
N HIS A 5 -2.06 -10.26 -7.48
CA HIS A 5 -1.05 -11.01 -6.74
C HIS A 5 -1.46 -11.16 -5.27
N ARG A 6 -1.23 -12.34 -4.71
CA ARG A 6 -1.41 -12.65 -3.29
C ARG A 6 -0.18 -13.40 -2.80
N ASP A 7 0.48 -12.88 -1.78
CA ASP A 7 1.52 -13.60 -1.07
C ASP A 7 0.86 -14.41 0.05
N PRO A 8 1.07 -15.73 0.14
CA PRO A 8 0.42 -16.58 1.14
C PRO A 8 0.81 -16.23 2.59
N ARG A 9 1.89 -15.48 2.80
CA ARG A 9 2.34 -15.02 4.12
C ARG A 9 1.66 -13.73 4.56
N VAL A 10 0.97 -13.04 3.65
CA VAL A 10 0.48 -11.68 3.86
C VAL A 10 -1.04 -11.64 3.86
N THR A 11 -1.62 -10.98 4.86
CA THR A 11 -3.07 -10.72 4.94
C THR A 11 -3.32 -9.21 5.04
N PRO A 12 -4.07 -8.60 4.12
CA PRO A 12 -4.38 -7.16 4.20
C PRO A 12 -5.27 -6.84 5.40
N VAL A 13 -5.12 -5.63 5.94
CA VAL A 13 -5.92 -5.11 7.05
C VAL A 13 -6.33 -3.67 6.73
N GLU A 14 -7.63 -3.40 6.73
CA GLU A 14 -8.21 -2.06 6.51
C GLU A 14 -8.05 -1.16 7.76
N LEU A 15 -6.80 -1.03 8.25
CA LEU A 15 -6.49 -0.34 9.50
C LEU A 15 -6.89 1.14 9.47
N TRP A 16 -6.84 1.79 8.30
CA TRP A 16 -7.23 3.19 8.16
C TRP A 16 -8.66 3.48 8.58
N ASP A 17 -9.53 2.46 8.52
CA ASP A 17 -10.94 2.55 8.83
C ASP A 17 -11.26 2.20 10.30
N VAL A 18 -10.26 1.73 11.05
CA VAL A 18 -10.41 1.38 12.48
C VAL A 18 -10.68 2.66 13.28
N VAL A 19 -11.75 2.61 14.08
CA VAL A 19 -12.19 3.71 14.93
C VAL A 19 -11.43 3.71 16.25
N VAL A 20 -10.79 4.84 16.56
CA VAL A 20 -10.09 5.10 17.82
C VAL A 20 -10.59 6.42 18.39
N ASP A 21 -10.95 6.44 19.67
CA ASP A 21 -11.44 7.65 20.36
C ASP A 21 -12.61 8.33 19.61
N GLY A 22 -13.46 7.55 18.96
CA GLY A 22 -14.66 8.01 18.25
C GLY A 22 -14.46 8.47 16.80
N ALA A 23 -13.25 8.37 16.24
CA ALA A 23 -12.98 8.71 14.84
C ALA A 23 -12.12 7.64 14.14
N PRO A 24 -12.30 7.42 12.82
CA PRO A 24 -11.45 6.50 12.07
C PRO A 24 -10.02 7.03 11.94
N LEU A 25 -9.03 6.13 11.87
CA LEU A 25 -7.60 6.50 11.82
C LEU A 25 -7.22 7.38 10.62
N TYR A 26 -7.94 7.32 9.50
CA TYR A 26 -7.71 8.22 8.37
C TYR A 26 -7.98 9.70 8.72
N ALA A 27 -8.84 9.96 9.71
CA ALA A 27 -9.21 11.29 10.18
C ALA A 27 -8.35 11.75 11.38
N ALA A 28 -7.55 10.87 11.97
CA ALA A 28 -6.73 11.19 13.13
C ALA A 28 -5.66 12.26 12.81
N PRO A 29 -5.44 13.26 13.68
CA PRO A 29 -4.39 14.26 13.51
C PRO A 29 -3.01 13.62 13.38
N ARG A 30 -2.22 14.06 12.40
CA ARG A 30 -0.86 13.57 12.14
C ARG A 30 0.19 14.38 12.92
N ASP A 31 -0.03 14.52 14.22
CA ASP A 31 0.85 15.25 15.13
C ASP A 31 1.56 14.31 16.14
N ALA A 32 2.11 14.88 17.22
CA ALA A 32 2.81 14.14 18.26
C ALA A 32 1.97 13.05 18.95
N THR A 33 0.64 13.12 18.87
CA THR A 33 -0.29 12.13 19.44
C THR A 33 -0.58 10.96 18.51
N TYR A 34 -0.20 11.06 17.24
CA TYR A 34 -0.57 10.06 16.22
C TYR A 34 -0.05 8.65 16.54
N GLY A 35 1.16 8.54 17.08
CA GLY A 35 1.73 7.26 17.50
C GLY A 35 0.95 6.56 18.62
N ARG A 36 0.29 7.34 19.50
CA ARG A 36 -0.62 6.81 20.53
C ARG A 36 -1.93 6.32 19.91
N ALA A 37 -2.49 7.05 18.96
CA ALA A 37 -3.70 6.62 18.26
C ALA A 37 -3.48 5.30 17.50
N LEU A 38 -2.34 5.17 16.81
CA LEU A 38 -1.93 3.93 16.17
C LEU A 38 -1.76 2.78 17.16
N ALA A 39 -1.06 3.01 18.27
CA ALA A 39 -0.87 2.02 19.33
C ALA A 39 -2.22 1.50 19.86
N ARG A 40 -3.16 2.40 20.17
CA ARG A 40 -4.51 2.04 20.62
C ARG A 40 -5.28 1.22 19.59
N ALA A 41 -5.20 1.59 18.31
CA ALA A 41 -5.84 0.80 17.25
C ALA A 41 -5.31 -0.64 17.23
N VAL A 42 -3.99 -0.80 17.31
CA VAL A 42 -3.36 -2.12 17.30
C VAL A 42 -3.68 -2.93 18.55
N GLU A 43 -3.75 -2.29 19.71
CA GLU A 43 -4.19 -2.95 20.94
C GLU A 43 -5.65 -3.40 20.85
N ALA A 44 -6.56 -2.55 20.36
CA ALA A 44 -7.95 -2.91 20.14
C ALA A 44 -8.10 -4.06 19.13
N LEU A 45 -7.26 -4.09 18.08
CA LEU A 45 -7.20 -5.20 17.13
C LEU A 45 -6.79 -6.51 17.82
N ARG A 46 -5.75 -6.44 18.65
CA ARG A 46 -5.24 -7.58 19.41
C ARG A 46 -6.26 -8.11 20.42
N ASP A 47 -6.96 -7.21 21.09
CA ASP A 47 -7.97 -7.54 22.10
C ASP A 47 -9.30 -8.00 21.47
N GLY A 48 -9.45 -7.84 20.14
CA GLY A 48 -10.66 -8.19 19.41
C GLY A 48 -11.81 -7.21 19.60
N GLU A 49 -11.50 -5.99 20.02
CA GLU A 49 -12.43 -4.90 20.33
C GLU A 49 -12.48 -3.84 19.22
N ALA A 50 -11.54 -3.86 18.27
CA ALA A 50 -11.52 -2.93 17.15
C ALA A 50 -12.76 -3.07 16.25
N ALA A 51 -13.28 -1.92 15.83
CA ALA A 51 -14.36 -1.82 14.86
C ALA A 51 -13.96 -0.84 13.75
N CYS A 52 -14.38 -1.15 12.53
CA CYS A 52 -14.21 -0.29 11.36
C CYS A 52 -15.45 0.59 11.17
N GLU A 53 -15.28 1.83 10.72
CA GLU A 53 -16.40 2.74 10.41
C GLU A 53 -17.34 2.14 9.35
N SER A 54 -16.77 1.48 8.35
CA SER A 54 -17.51 0.78 7.28
C SER A 54 -18.15 -0.55 7.72
N ALA A 55 -17.97 -0.97 8.97
CA ALA A 55 -18.30 -2.31 9.47
C ALA A 55 -17.60 -3.47 8.73
N THR A 56 -16.50 -3.18 8.00
CA THR A 56 -15.66 -4.20 7.37
C THR A 56 -15.10 -5.16 8.44
N PRO A 57 -15.24 -6.48 8.28
CA PRO A 57 -14.71 -7.44 9.23
C PRO A 57 -13.18 -7.44 9.23
N LEU A 58 -12.59 -7.49 10.42
CA LEU A 58 -11.14 -7.56 10.60
C LEU A 58 -10.67 -9.02 10.65
N PRO A 59 -9.50 -9.37 10.08
CA PRO A 59 -8.99 -10.74 10.12
C PRO A 59 -8.79 -11.24 11.55
N GLU A 60 -9.17 -12.50 11.84
CA GLU A 60 -8.97 -13.10 13.18
C GLU A 60 -7.49 -13.09 13.62
N ALA A 61 -6.58 -13.19 12.65
CA ALA A 61 -5.14 -13.12 12.89
C ALA A 61 -4.69 -11.79 13.54
N CYS A 62 -5.46 -10.70 13.46
CA CYS A 62 -5.20 -9.46 14.18
C CYS A 62 -5.11 -9.67 15.71
N ARG A 63 -5.84 -10.64 16.27
CA ARG A 63 -5.82 -10.98 17.70
C ARG A 63 -4.49 -11.57 18.17
N ARG A 64 -3.67 -12.03 17.23
CA ARG A 64 -2.38 -12.68 17.47
C ARG A 64 -1.19 -11.75 17.22
N VAL A 65 -1.42 -10.46 16.96
CA VAL A 65 -0.33 -9.51 16.68
C VAL A 65 0.64 -9.43 17.87
N ASP A 66 1.87 -9.88 17.64
CA ASP A 66 2.93 -9.90 18.64
C ASP A 66 3.77 -8.63 18.60
N ARG A 67 3.86 -8.01 17.42
CA ARG A 67 4.73 -6.87 17.15
C ARG A 67 4.27 -6.06 15.95
N VAL A 68 4.76 -4.83 15.89
CA VAL A 68 4.53 -3.91 14.78
C VAL A 68 5.84 -3.57 14.08
N VAL A 69 5.81 -3.52 12.74
CA VAL A 69 6.88 -2.92 11.94
C VAL A 69 6.34 -1.67 11.25
N LEU A 70 6.98 -0.54 11.49
CA LEU A 70 6.65 0.73 10.83
C LEU A 70 7.43 0.83 9.52
N ALA A 71 6.70 1.01 8.42
CA ALA A 71 7.20 1.16 7.06
C ALA A 71 6.58 2.42 6.42
N GLY A 72 7.07 2.81 5.25
CA GLY A 72 6.63 3.99 4.52
C GLY A 72 7.40 5.27 4.89
N GLY A 73 7.20 6.32 4.08
CA GLY A 73 8.00 7.55 4.15
C GLY A 73 7.79 8.40 5.41
N ALA A 74 6.75 8.14 6.20
CA ALA A 74 6.50 8.82 7.46
C ALA A 74 6.89 8.00 8.70
N ALA A 75 7.34 6.75 8.54
CA ALA A 75 7.59 5.84 9.67
C ALA A 75 8.57 6.39 10.70
N GLY A 76 9.68 6.96 10.26
CA GLY A 76 10.72 7.52 11.14
C GLY A 76 10.29 8.75 11.95
N HIS A 77 9.13 9.34 11.63
CA HIS A 77 8.58 10.49 12.34
C HIS A 77 7.52 10.11 13.38
N VAL A 78 7.10 8.84 13.42
CA VAL A 78 6.11 8.36 14.38
C VAL A 78 6.80 7.83 15.63
N ARG A 79 6.52 8.46 16.76
CA ARG A 79 6.92 7.95 18.07
C ARG A 79 5.85 6.99 18.58
N TRP A 80 6.16 5.69 18.53
CA TRP A 80 5.28 4.66 19.08
C TRP A 80 5.10 4.83 20.59
N ASP A 81 3.86 4.75 21.07
CA ASP A 81 3.48 4.96 22.47
C ASP A 81 2.59 3.82 22.97
N SER A 82 3.19 2.65 23.18
CA SER A 82 2.58 1.47 23.81
C SER A 82 3.62 0.67 24.59
N SER A 83 3.22 0.11 25.72
CA SER A 83 3.98 -0.89 26.48
C SER A 83 3.51 -2.34 26.22
N ARG A 84 2.38 -2.54 25.52
CA ARG A 84 1.74 -3.85 25.32
C ARG A 84 2.15 -4.53 24.02
N VAL A 85 2.35 -3.75 22.96
CA VAL A 85 2.77 -4.24 21.64
C VAL A 85 4.02 -3.49 21.22
N PRO A 86 5.19 -4.15 21.11
CA PRO A 86 6.40 -3.49 20.67
C PRO A 86 6.31 -3.11 19.19
N ALA A 87 6.87 -1.96 18.84
CA ALA A 87 7.04 -1.54 17.45
C ALA A 87 8.51 -1.24 17.15
N VAL A 88 8.92 -1.54 15.92
CA VAL A 88 10.23 -1.16 15.38
C VAL A 88 10.03 -0.48 14.04
N CYS A 89 10.86 0.52 13.74
CA CYS A 89 10.94 1.05 12.38
C CYS A 89 11.77 0.08 11.52
N ALA A 90 11.30 -0.21 10.31
CA ALA A 90 12.12 -0.94 9.34
C ALA A 90 13.41 -0.14 9.04
N PRO A 91 14.53 -0.80 8.70
CA PRO A 91 15.82 -0.11 8.45
C PRO A 91 15.76 0.93 7.32
N GLU A 92 15.06 0.61 6.24
CA GLU A 92 14.78 1.51 5.11
C GLU A 92 13.27 1.51 4.86
N PRO A 93 12.49 2.22 5.69
CA PRO A 93 11.03 2.05 5.74
C PRO A 93 10.35 2.46 4.42
N GLU A 94 10.87 3.47 3.72
CA GLU A 94 10.35 3.93 2.44
C GLU A 94 10.60 2.95 1.28
N ARG A 95 11.49 1.97 1.47
CA ARG A 95 11.90 0.98 0.46
C ARG A 95 11.29 -0.41 0.68
N CYS A 96 10.45 -0.60 1.70
CA CYS A 96 9.79 -1.89 1.91
C CYS A 96 8.97 -2.32 0.68
N ALA A 97 8.18 -1.42 0.09
CA ALA A 97 7.41 -1.74 -1.12
C ALA A 97 8.31 -2.05 -2.34
N GLU A 98 9.46 -1.37 -2.48
CA GLU A 98 10.46 -1.70 -3.51
C GLU A 98 10.96 -3.13 -3.36
N ARG A 99 11.38 -3.52 -2.14
CA ARG A 99 11.85 -4.89 -1.85
C ARG A 99 10.77 -5.93 -2.13
N GLY A 100 9.54 -5.67 -1.67
CA GLY A 100 8.42 -6.57 -1.92
C GLY A 100 8.15 -6.74 -3.41
N GLY A 101 8.14 -5.65 -4.18
CA GLY A 101 7.92 -5.73 -5.61
C GLY A 101 9.04 -6.48 -6.36
N LEU A 102 10.30 -6.33 -5.93
CA LEU A 102 11.41 -7.10 -6.50
C LEU A 102 11.25 -8.61 -6.23
N ALA A 103 10.81 -8.98 -5.03
CA ALA A 103 10.51 -10.37 -4.71
C ALA A 103 9.36 -10.92 -5.58
N VAL A 104 8.30 -10.14 -5.79
CA VAL A 104 7.18 -10.51 -6.66
C VAL A 104 7.59 -10.58 -8.14
N LEU A 105 8.52 -9.72 -8.60
CA LEU A 105 9.08 -9.83 -9.95
C LEU A 105 9.85 -11.14 -10.15
N ALA A 106 10.43 -11.71 -9.09
CA ALA A 106 11.16 -12.97 -9.09
C ALA A 106 12.25 -13.02 -10.19
N GLY A 107 12.99 -11.92 -10.35
CA GLY A 107 14.06 -11.79 -11.35
C GLY A 107 13.60 -11.50 -12.78
N ALA A 108 12.31 -11.38 -13.04
CA ALA A 108 11.81 -10.95 -14.35
C ALA A 108 12.27 -9.52 -14.67
N ARG A 109 12.54 -9.24 -15.96
CA ARG A 109 12.87 -7.88 -16.41
C ARG A 109 11.60 -7.04 -16.37
N GLY A 110 11.44 -6.23 -15.34
CA GLY A 110 10.16 -5.57 -15.12
C GLY A 110 10.25 -4.27 -14.35
N LEU A 111 9.07 -3.73 -14.04
CA LEU A 111 8.89 -2.55 -13.22
C LEU A 111 8.13 -2.90 -11.94
N VAL A 112 8.59 -2.36 -10.82
CA VAL A 112 7.80 -2.23 -9.59
C VAL A 112 7.27 -0.81 -9.56
N VAL A 113 5.96 -0.65 -9.43
CA VAL A 113 5.26 0.64 -9.46
C VAL A 113 4.51 0.78 -8.15
N ASP A 114 4.80 1.82 -7.38
CA ASP A 114 4.12 2.20 -6.13
C ASP A 114 3.39 3.53 -6.37
N LEU A 115 2.07 3.45 -6.60
CA LEU A 115 1.21 4.62 -6.76
C LEU A 115 0.73 5.09 -5.39
N GLY A 116 1.60 5.76 -4.65
CA GLY A 116 1.23 6.39 -3.38
C GLY A 116 0.49 7.71 -3.59
N GLN A 117 -0.34 8.10 -2.62
CA GLN A 117 -1.21 9.28 -2.72
C GLN A 117 -0.49 10.59 -3.10
N SER A 118 0.77 10.78 -2.69
CA SER A 118 1.54 12.01 -2.94
C SER A 118 2.55 11.90 -4.08
N ARG A 119 2.96 10.68 -4.45
CA ARG A 119 4.04 10.43 -5.42
C ARG A 119 3.83 9.09 -6.12
N LEU A 120 4.14 9.06 -7.41
CA LEU A 120 4.38 7.83 -8.14
C LEU A 120 5.86 7.46 -8.00
N LYS A 121 6.14 6.25 -7.53
CA LYS A 121 7.49 5.70 -7.50
C LYS A 121 7.58 4.50 -8.44
N ILE A 122 8.67 4.40 -9.17
CA ILE A 122 8.94 3.27 -10.04
C ILE A 122 10.37 2.81 -9.83
N LEU A 123 10.55 1.51 -9.66
CA LEU A 123 11.83 0.83 -9.63
C LEU A 123 11.88 -0.16 -10.79
N ALA A 124 12.86 0.00 -11.69
CA ALA A 124 13.15 -1.01 -12.68
C ALA A 124 13.91 -2.17 -12.02
N GLY A 125 13.75 -3.39 -12.55
CA GLY A 125 14.45 -4.58 -12.08
C GLY A 125 15.98 -4.49 -12.17
N ASP A 126 16.52 -3.51 -12.92
CA ASP A 126 17.94 -3.19 -13.01
C ASP A 126 18.44 -2.18 -11.94
N GLY A 127 17.56 -1.75 -11.03
CA GLY A 127 17.87 -0.86 -9.92
C GLY A 127 17.66 0.64 -10.18
N ARG A 128 17.32 1.05 -11.41
CA ARG A 128 16.99 2.47 -11.70
C ARG A 128 15.68 2.87 -11.03
N ARG A 129 15.63 4.11 -10.53
CA ARG A 129 14.51 4.64 -9.76
C ARG A 129 13.97 5.94 -10.33
N TRP A 130 12.65 6.07 -10.31
CA TRP A 130 11.92 7.29 -10.63
C TRP A 130 10.97 7.62 -9.48
N SER A 131 10.85 8.91 -9.19
CA SER A 131 9.92 9.44 -8.21
C SER A 131 9.34 10.73 -8.76
N SER A 132 8.03 10.75 -8.98
CA SER A 132 7.33 11.89 -9.56
C SER A 132 6.26 12.36 -8.58
N PRO A 133 6.27 13.64 -8.16
CA PRO A 133 5.25 14.15 -7.26
C PRO A 133 3.89 14.25 -7.99
N ARG A 134 2.82 13.94 -7.27
CA ARG A 134 1.45 14.21 -7.71
C ARG A 134 1.21 15.72 -7.71
N ASP A 135 0.81 16.26 -8.84
CA ASP A 135 0.27 17.62 -8.91
C ASP A 135 -1.18 17.60 -8.45
N LEU A 136 -1.45 18.18 -7.26
CA LEU A 136 -2.79 18.22 -6.68
C LEU A 136 -3.74 19.20 -7.38
N ALA A 137 -3.22 20.15 -8.17
CA ALA A 137 -4.06 21.02 -8.98
C ALA A 137 -4.60 20.27 -10.21
N ALA A 138 -3.80 19.39 -10.82
CA ALA A 138 -4.19 18.59 -11.97
C ALA A 138 -4.88 17.27 -11.59
N ILE A 139 -4.45 16.65 -10.49
CA ILE A 139 -4.94 15.36 -9.99
C ILE A 139 -5.41 15.57 -8.54
N PRO A 140 -6.60 16.17 -8.31
CA PRO A 140 -7.09 16.48 -6.98
C PRO A 140 -7.38 15.21 -6.17
N ILE A 141 -7.37 15.32 -4.84
CA ILE A 141 -7.86 14.25 -3.96
C ILE A 141 -9.36 14.11 -4.18
N SER A 142 -9.80 12.94 -4.64
CA SER A 142 -11.20 12.72 -4.97
C SER A 142 -12.09 12.71 -3.72
N THR A 143 -13.24 13.34 -3.84
CA THR A 143 -14.35 13.21 -2.91
C THR A 143 -15.07 11.88 -3.15
N ARG A 144 -15.98 11.53 -2.23
CA ARG A 144 -16.91 10.40 -2.40
C ARG A 144 -18.34 10.97 -2.44
N PRO A 145 -19.12 10.73 -3.51
CA PRO A 145 -18.80 9.94 -4.71
C PRO A 145 -17.74 10.61 -5.60
N VAL A 146 -17.07 9.80 -6.43
CA VAL A 146 -16.02 10.26 -7.36
C VAL A 146 -16.64 11.00 -8.54
N ASP A 147 -16.15 12.20 -8.83
CA ASP A 147 -16.64 13.08 -9.91
C ASP A 147 -15.82 12.97 -11.22
N GLY A 148 -14.72 12.20 -11.20
CA GLY A 148 -13.81 12.00 -12.33
C GLY A 148 -12.86 13.18 -12.60
N ALA A 149 -12.86 14.24 -11.77
CA ALA A 149 -12.01 15.40 -11.95
C ALA A 149 -10.51 15.00 -11.89
N GLY A 150 -9.75 15.34 -12.93
CA GLY A 150 -8.33 15.00 -13.02
C GLY A 150 -8.02 13.57 -13.49
N ARG A 151 -9.02 12.76 -13.86
CA ARG A 151 -8.80 11.37 -14.35
C ARG A 151 -7.87 11.32 -15.57
N ALA A 152 -8.05 12.20 -16.54
CA ALA A 152 -7.18 12.25 -17.71
C ALA A 152 -5.73 12.64 -17.35
N ALA A 153 -5.56 13.58 -16.41
CA ALA A 153 -4.25 13.99 -15.91
C ALA A 153 -3.56 12.84 -15.15
N LEU A 154 -4.30 12.08 -14.35
CA LEU A 154 -3.80 10.89 -13.68
C LEU A 154 -3.29 9.84 -14.68
N ILE A 155 -4.08 9.55 -15.73
CA ILE A 155 -3.67 8.60 -16.77
C ILE A 155 -2.38 9.07 -17.44
N ALA A 156 -2.32 10.34 -17.84
CA ALA A 156 -1.13 10.92 -18.45
C ALA A 156 0.10 10.85 -17.53
N PHE A 157 -0.08 11.16 -16.25
CA PHE A 157 0.97 11.14 -15.23
C PHE A 157 1.55 9.73 -15.02
N VAL A 158 0.70 8.73 -14.78
CA VAL A 158 1.15 7.35 -14.60
C VAL A 158 1.77 6.80 -15.89
N ALA A 159 1.14 7.03 -17.04
CA ALA A 159 1.65 6.56 -18.32
C ALA A 159 3.01 7.19 -18.67
N ALA A 160 3.23 8.46 -18.36
CA ALA A 160 4.53 9.11 -18.54
C ALA A 160 5.63 8.48 -17.69
N GLY A 161 5.34 8.20 -16.41
CA GLY A 161 6.28 7.49 -15.52
C GLY A 161 6.61 6.10 -16.06
N LEU A 162 5.59 5.33 -16.46
CA LEU A 162 5.77 4.00 -17.03
C LEU A 162 6.62 4.03 -18.30
N ARG A 163 6.38 4.95 -19.23
CA ARG A 163 7.18 5.09 -20.46
C ARG A 163 8.63 5.47 -20.18
N ALA A 164 8.86 6.36 -19.21
CA ALA A 164 10.20 6.79 -18.85
C ALA A 164 11.01 5.67 -18.19
N ALA A 165 10.35 4.80 -17.43
CA ALA A 165 10.98 3.70 -16.72
C ALA A 165 11.13 2.43 -17.59
N ALA A 166 10.17 2.17 -18.48
CA ALA A 166 10.16 0.99 -19.33
C ALA A 166 11.34 1.02 -20.30
N GLY A 167 12.28 0.09 -20.14
CA GLY A 167 13.28 -0.22 -21.15
C GLY A 167 12.73 -1.13 -22.24
N ALA A 168 13.53 -1.35 -23.30
CA ALA A 168 13.26 -2.40 -24.27
C ALA A 168 13.22 -3.77 -23.55
N GLY A 169 12.13 -4.52 -23.74
CA GLY A 169 11.98 -5.86 -23.16
C GLY A 169 11.43 -5.90 -21.74
N CYS A 170 10.57 -4.95 -21.35
CA CYS A 170 9.76 -5.09 -20.13
C CYS A 170 8.82 -6.31 -20.25
N GLU A 171 9.05 -7.32 -19.42
CA GLU A 171 8.34 -8.60 -19.41
C GLU A 171 7.20 -8.63 -18.39
N ARG A 172 7.28 -7.80 -17.34
CA ARG A 172 6.32 -7.81 -16.23
C ARG A 172 6.25 -6.48 -15.51
N ILE A 173 5.07 -6.15 -15.00
CA ILE A 173 4.87 -5.01 -14.11
C ILE A 173 4.26 -5.54 -12.81
N VAL A 174 4.76 -5.08 -11.67
CA VAL A 174 4.11 -5.20 -10.36
C VAL A 174 3.62 -3.82 -9.98
N MET A 175 2.31 -3.66 -9.80
CA MET A 175 1.69 -2.36 -9.53
C MET A 175 0.98 -2.40 -8.18
N ALA A 176 1.56 -1.70 -7.20
CA ALA A 176 0.96 -1.37 -5.93
C ALA A 176 -0.01 -0.21 -6.09
N LEU A 177 -1.25 -0.41 -5.64
CA LEU A 177 -2.34 0.56 -5.67
C LEU A 177 -2.82 0.86 -4.25
N PRO A 178 -3.21 2.11 -3.94
CA PRO A 178 -3.61 2.53 -2.61
C PRO A 178 -5.11 2.31 -2.42
N CYS A 179 -5.60 1.10 -2.74
CA CYS A 179 -7.00 0.72 -2.64
C CYS A 179 -7.13 -0.77 -2.34
N GLU A 180 -8.32 -1.17 -1.89
CA GLU A 180 -8.71 -2.58 -1.88
C GLU A 180 -8.64 -3.14 -3.30
N ILE A 181 -8.23 -4.40 -3.41
CA ILE A 181 -8.24 -5.15 -4.66
C ILE A 181 -8.92 -6.49 -4.42
N ALA A 182 -10.07 -6.67 -5.05
CA ALA A 182 -10.88 -7.87 -4.95
C ALA A 182 -10.14 -9.11 -5.53
N PRO A 183 -10.58 -10.34 -5.20
CA PRO A 183 -9.95 -11.56 -5.70
C PRO A 183 -9.84 -11.65 -7.23
N ASP A 184 -10.80 -11.08 -7.95
CA ASP A 184 -10.85 -11.02 -9.42
C ASP A 184 -10.01 -9.88 -10.01
N GLY A 185 -9.40 -9.03 -9.18
CA GLY A 185 -8.63 -7.87 -9.58
C GLY A 185 -9.43 -6.57 -9.67
N ALA A 186 -10.73 -6.58 -9.38
CA ALA A 186 -11.52 -5.35 -9.35
C ALA A 186 -11.00 -4.40 -8.25
N LEU A 187 -10.90 -3.12 -8.60
CA LEU A 187 -10.35 -2.09 -7.72
C LEU A 187 -11.45 -1.43 -6.90
N GLY A 188 -11.17 -1.18 -5.62
CA GLY A 188 -11.98 -0.31 -4.78
C GLY A 188 -11.77 1.18 -5.09
N THR A 189 -12.55 2.02 -4.43
CA THR A 189 -12.34 3.48 -4.47
C THR A 189 -11.12 3.89 -3.63
N CYS A 190 -10.47 5.00 -3.99
CA CYS A 190 -9.42 5.61 -3.18
C CYS A 190 -9.39 7.13 -3.35
N SER A 191 -8.26 7.75 -3.02
CA SER A 191 -8.04 9.20 -3.14
C SER A 191 -7.79 9.70 -4.58
N TYR A 192 -7.92 8.81 -5.58
CA TYR A 192 -7.75 9.11 -6.99
C TYR A 192 -9.08 9.11 -7.75
N PRO A 193 -9.16 9.82 -8.90
CA PRO A 193 -10.39 9.99 -9.67
C PRO A 193 -10.76 8.77 -10.52
N TRP A 194 -11.01 7.63 -9.87
CA TRP A 194 -11.67 6.46 -10.46
C TRP A 194 -12.71 5.88 -9.49
N GLY A 195 -13.84 5.41 -10.02
CA GLY A 195 -14.84 4.65 -9.28
C GLY A 195 -14.45 3.18 -9.08
N ALA A 196 -15.08 2.52 -8.11
CA ALA A 196 -14.87 1.08 -7.90
C ALA A 196 -15.22 0.29 -9.17
N GLY A 197 -14.39 -0.71 -9.50
CA GLY A 197 -14.54 -1.55 -10.68
C GLY A 197 -14.15 -0.89 -12.03
N GLU A 198 -13.74 0.38 -12.04
CA GLU A 198 -13.26 0.99 -13.29
C GLU A 198 -11.93 0.39 -13.78
N PRO A 199 -11.75 0.19 -15.10
CA PRO A 199 -10.53 -0.37 -15.69
C PRO A 199 -9.42 0.68 -15.83
N ILE A 200 -9.08 1.37 -14.74
CA ILE A 200 -8.13 2.49 -14.75
C ILE A 200 -6.69 2.03 -15.03
N VAL A 201 -6.32 0.81 -14.60
CA VAL A 201 -4.98 0.27 -14.83
C VAL A 201 -4.77 -0.06 -16.30
N GLU A 202 -5.77 -0.63 -16.96
CA GLU A 202 -5.75 -0.85 -18.41
C GLU A 202 -5.56 0.48 -19.15
N ALA A 203 -6.22 1.55 -18.69
CA ALA A 203 -6.03 2.88 -19.25
C ALA A 203 -4.59 3.40 -19.07
N PHE A 204 -3.98 3.20 -17.90
CA PHE A 204 -2.56 3.53 -17.66
C PHE A 204 -1.63 2.77 -18.61
N LEU A 205 -1.80 1.46 -18.70
CA LEU A 205 -0.97 0.59 -19.52
C LEU A 205 -1.15 0.86 -21.02
N ALA A 206 -2.38 1.06 -21.48
CA ALA A 206 -2.68 1.40 -22.86
C ALA A 206 -2.04 2.73 -23.25
N ALA A 207 -2.21 3.77 -22.43
CA ALA A 207 -1.59 5.07 -22.65
C ALA A 207 -0.05 5.00 -22.61
N ALA A 208 0.53 4.06 -21.84
CA ALA A 208 1.97 3.83 -21.79
C ALA A 208 2.51 2.98 -22.97
N GLY A 209 1.64 2.38 -23.79
CA GLY A 209 2.05 1.41 -24.82
C GLY A 209 2.44 0.04 -24.24
N LEU A 210 2.01 -0.28 -23.02
CA LEU A 210 2.35 -1.48 -22.25
C LEU A 210 1.16 -2.42 -22.04
N GLY A 211 0.06 -2.25 -22.77
CA GLY A 211 -1.16 -3.05 -22.59
C GLY A 211 -0.98 -4.57 -22.78
N ALA A 212 0.05 -4.99 -23.52
CA ALA A 212 0.40 -6.39 -23.71
C ALA A 212 1.28 -6.97 -22.58
N VAL A 213 1.90 -6.12 -21.75
CA VAL A 213 2.78 -6.57 -20.67
C VAL A 213 1.92 -7.17 -19.54
N PRO A 214 2.22 -8.39 -19.08
CA PRO A 214 1.60 -8.96 -17.88
C PRO A 214 1.80 -8.06 -16.67
N THR A 215 0.71 -7.72 -15.98
CA THR A 215 0.74 -6.83 -14.81
C THR A 215 0.10 -7.51 -13.61
N LEU A 216 0.85 -7.56 -12.52
CA LEU A 216 0.43 -8.07 -11.23
C LEU A 216 -0.01 -6.90 -10.35
N LEU A 217 -1.24 -6.95 -9.86
CA LEU A 217 -1.81 -5.93 -8.99
C LEU A 217 -1.64 -6.34 -7.53
N VAL A 218 -1.22 -5.40 -6.68
CA VAL A 218 -1.01 -5.62 -5.25
C VAL A 218 -1.47 -4.36 -4.49
N ASN A 219 -1.92 -4.48 -3.23
CA ASN A 219 -2.15 -3.29 -2.41
C ASN A 219 -0.80 -2.76 -1.93
N ASP A 220 -0.68 -1.45 -1.72
CA ASP A 220 0.56 -0.81 -1.28
C ASP A 220 1.04 -1.31 0.10
N ALA A 221 0.12 -1.49 1.06
CA ALA A 221 0.42 -2.04 2.38
C ALA A 221 0.89 -3.50 2.31
N GLU A 222 0.25 -4.31 1.47
CA GLU A 222 0.67 -5.69 1.24
C GLU A 222 2.06 -5.76 0.61
N LEU A 223 2.35 -4.91 -0.39
CA LEU A 223 3.65 -4.90 -1.05
C LEU A 223 4.77 -4.54 -0.07
N ALA A 224 4.53 -3.58 0.82
CA ALA A 224 5.45 -3.26 1.90
C ALA A 224 5.62 -4.41 2.88
N ALA A 225 4.54 -5.12 3.23
CA ALA A 225 4.57 -6.28 4.11
C ALA A 225 5.37 -7.44 3.52
N ILE A 226 5.24 -7.72 2.22
CA ILE A 226 6.10 -8.68 1.51
C ILE A 226 7.57 -8.27 1.67
N GLY A 227 7.89 -6.99 1.43
CA GLY A 227 9.27 -6.51 1.57
C GLY A 227 9.83 -6.53 2.99
N VAL A 228 8.97 -6.49 4.01
CA VAL A 228 9.34 -6.72 5.42
C VAL A 228 9.55 -8.22 5.67
N ALA A 229 8.72 -9.09 5.10
CA ALA A 229 8.88 -10.54 5.20
C ALA A 229 10.22 -11.00 4.59
N GLU A 230 10.63 -10.43 3.46
CA GLU A 230 11.91 -10.72 2.79
C GLU A 230 13.14 -10.24 3.56
N ASP A 231 13.03 -9.13 4.29
CA ASP A 231 14.11 -8.62 5.16
C ASP A 231 14.31 -9.48 6.42
N GLY A 232 13.35 -10.38 6.68
CA GLY A 232 13.34 -11.30 7.80
C GLY A 232 12.53 -10.74 8.97
N VAL A 233 11.35 -11.33 9.16
CA VAL A 233 10.57 -11.15 10.39
C VAL A 233 10.87 -12.26 11.39
N ALA A 234 10.77 -11.95 12.68
CA ALA A 234 10.79 -12.97 13.73
C ALA A 234 9.55 -13.88 13.63
N PRO A 235 9.59 -15.11 14.19
CA PRO A 235 8.40 -15.96 14.29
C PRO A 235 7.22 -15.27 14.98
N GLY A 236 6.01 -15.62 14.56
CA GLY A 236 4.74 -15.06 15.07
C GLY A 236 4.01 -14.19 14.03
N VAL A 237 3.09 -13.36 14.51
CA VAL A 237 2.30 -12.44 13.66
C VAL A 237 2.82 -11.01 13.81
N THR A 238 3.29 -10.44 12.71
CA THR A 238 3.77 -9.06 12.63
C THR A 238 2.76 -8.21 11.88
N LEU A 239 2.28 -7.13 12.48
CA LEU A 239 1.52 -6.12 11.77
C LEU A 239 2.47 -5.09 11.15
N VAL A 240 2.49 -5.00 9.83
CA VAL A 240 3.24 -3.99 9.09
C VAL A 240 2.34 -2.79 8.85
N LEU A 241 2.76 -1.63 9.35
CA LEU A 241 2.06 -0.36 9.18
C LEU A 241 2.76 0.46 8.11
N THR A 242 2.07 0.75 7.01
CA THR A 242 2.57 1.68 5.99
C THR A 242 2.11 3.10 6.30
N LEU A 243 3.08 3.97 6.59
CA LEU A 243 2.87 5.34 7.04
C LEU A 243 3.33 6.31 5.96
N GLY A 244 2.38 7.10 5.46
CA GLY A 244 2.61 8.16 4.49
C GLY A 244 1.62 9.29 4.72
N PHE A 245 0.91 9.70 3.67
CA PHE A 245 -0.25 10.58 3.84
C PHE A 245 -1.35 9.88 4.67
N GLY A 246 -1.67 8.64 4.30
CA GLY A 246 -2.58 7.77 5.03
C GLY A 246 -1.86 6.81 5.98
N VAL A 247 -2.60 5.80 6.42
CA VAL A 247 -2.07 4.61 7.07
C VAL A 247 -2.60 3.39 6.32
N GLY A 248 -1.76 2.40 6.06
CA GLY A 248 -2.19 1.08 5.59
C GLY A 248 -1.71 0.00 6.55
N GLY A 249 -2.29 -1.19 6.45
CA GLY A 249 -1.96 -2.31 7.30
C GLY A 249 -1.95 -3.63 6.55
N ALA A 250 -0.98 -4.49 6.85
CA ALA A 250 -1.02 -5.89 6.48
C ALA A 250 -0.29 -6.74 7.52
N LEU A 251 -0.83 -7.93 7.79
CA LEU A 251 -0.21 -8.93 8.66
C LEU A 251 0.78 -9.74 7.85
N VAL A 252 1.91 -10.08 8.48
CA VAL A 252 2.87 -11.08 8.03
C VAL A 252 2.89 -12.19 9.07
N GLU A 253 2.58 -13.42 8.67
CA GLU A 253 2.71 -14.60 9.55
C GLU A 253 3.93 -15.42 9.14
N ARG A 254 4.82 -15.67 10.10
CA ARG A 254 5.97 -16.55 9.93
C ARG A 254 5.86 -17.72 10.90
N ALA A 255 5.81 -18.93 10.35
CA ALA A 255 5.87 -20.16 11.13
C ALA A 255 7.17 -20.21 11.96
N ALA A 256 7.06 -20.83 13.14
CA ALA A 256 8.19 -21.07 14.05
C ALA A 256 9.23 -22.03 13.45
#